data_AF-A0A7X8K1Y5-F1
#
_entry.id   AF-A0A7X8K1Y5-F1
#
_cell.length_a   1.000
_cell.length_b   1.000
_cell.length_c   1.000
_cell.angle_alpha   90.00
_cell.angle_beta   90.00
_cell.angle_gamma   90.00
#
_symmetry.space_group_name_H-M   'P 1'
#
loop_
_entity.id
_entity.type
_entity.pdbx_description
1 polymer ?
#
loop_
_entity_poly.entity_id
_entity_poly.type
_entity_poly.pdbx_seq_one_letter_code
_entity_poly.pdbx_strand_id
1 'polypeptide(L)'
;MLPYFDLIKPGSLAEALSIKANKSCTPVAGGTDLLVKIKQKKVAPGQVIDLSGLEELKQIKETGDGISIGALVTHTEIINNPLIQKYAPLLVEG
;
A
#
# COMPACT_ATOMS: atom_id res chain seq x y z
N MET A 1 -12.59 -1.75 -20.93
CA MET A 1 -11.55 -0.73 -21.15
C MET A 1 -11.38 0.07 -19.87
N LEU A 2 -10.15 0.29 -19.40
CA LEU A 2 -9.89 1.16 -18.25
C LEU A 2 -10.01 2.63 -18.69
N PRO A 3 -10.63 3.52 -17.89
CA PRO A 3 -10.60 4.95 -18.15
C PRO A 3 -9.17 5.49 -18.00
N TYR A 4 -8.88 6.62 -18.65
CA TYR A 4 -7.62 7.33 -18.50
C TYR A 4 -7.54 8.00 -17.13
N PHE A 5 -6.37 7.94 -16.50
CA PHE A 5 -6.01 8.63 -15.27
C PHE A 5 -4.50 8.92 -15.27
N ASP A 6 -4.08 9.97 -14.59
CA ASP A 6 -2.66 10.27 -14.42
C ASP A 6 -2.06 9.37 -13.34
N LEU A 7 -0.84 8.87 -13.58
CA LEU A 7 -0.09 8.10 -12.59
C LEU A 7 1.12 8.89 -12.10
N ILE A 8 1.24 9.04 -10.80
CA ILE A 8 2.32 9.77 -10.14
C ILE A 8 3.13 8.78 -9.29
N LYS A 9 4.46 8.82 -9.42
CA LYS A 9 5.39 7.95 -8.70
C LYS A 9 6.34 8.79 -7.84
N PRO A 10 6.02 9.03 -6.57
CA PRO A 10 6.89 9.76 -5.67
C PRO A 10 8.16 8.94 -5.36
N GLY A 11 9.29 9.63 -5.18
CA GLY A 11 10.56 9.03 -4.77
C GLY A 11 10.72 8.87 -3.26
N SER A 12 9.78 9.39 -2.46
CA SER A 12 9.77 9.25 -0.99
C SER A 12 8.37 9.37 -0.39
N LEU A 13 8.18 8.91 0.85
CA LEU A 13 6.94 9.10 1.61
C LEU A 13 6.65 10.59 1.85
N ALA A 14 7.68 11.40 2.12
CA ALA A 14 7.52 12.84 2.29
C ALA A 14 6.93 13.49 1.04
N GLU A 15 7.40 13.09 -0.14
CA GLU A 15 6.87 13.55 -1.42
C GLU A 15 5.44 13.04 -1.64
N ALA A 16 5.17 11.75 -1.38
CA ALA A 16 3.83 11.17 -1.51
C ALA A 16 2.79 11.90 -0.64
N LEU A 17 3.14 12.18 0.62
CA LEU A 17 2.32 12.94 1.56
C LEU A 17 2.12 14.38 1.09
N SER A 18 3.17 15.02 0.59
CA SER A 18 3.10 16.39 0.05
C SER A 18 2.16 16.47 -1.15
N ILE A 19 2.22 15.50 -2.08
CA ILE A 19 1.31 15.45 -3.23
C ILE A 19 -0.12 15.21 -2.76
N LYS A 20 -0.32 14.28 -1.82
CA LYS A 20 -1.64 13.94 -1.27
C LYS A 20 -2.30 15.10 -0.52
N ALA A 21 -1.51 15.95 0.14
CA ALA A 21 -1.99 17.14 0.82
C ALA A 21 -2.44 18.25 -0.15
N ASN A 22 -1.79 18.37 -1.30
CA ASN A 22 -2.03 19.46 -2.26
C ASN A 22 -2.95 19.09 -3.43
N LYS A 23 -3.15 17.79 -3.71
CA LYS A 23 -3.94 17.32 -4.85
C LYS A 23 -4.92 16.21 -4.43
N SER A 24 -6.11 16.22 -5.03
CA SER A 24 -7.03 15.10 -4.91
C SER A 24 -6.55 13.93 -5.78
N CYS A 25 -5.89 12.99 -5.13
CA CYS A 25 -5.30 11.82 -5.77
C CYS A 25 -5.60 10.56 -4.97
N THR A 26 -5.77 9.43 -5.63
CA THR A 26 -6.06 8.15 -4.98
C THR A 26 -4.77 7.35 -4.82
N PRO A 27 -4.33 7.02 -3.59
CA PRO A 27 -3.18 6.15 -3.39
C PRO A 27 -3.47 4.74 -3.91
N VAL A 28 -2.46 4.09 -4.49
CA VAL A 28 -2.51 2.68 -4.89
C VAL A 28 -1.24 1.96 -4.43
N ALA A 29 -1.43 0.74 -3.92
CA ALA A 29 -0.38 -0.21 -3.63
C ALA A 29 -0.47 -1.37 -4.65
N GLY A 30 -0.88 -2.58 -4.23
CA GLY A 30 -1.04 -3.73 -5.13
C GLY A 30 -2.19 -3.61 -6.16
N GLY A 31 -3.09 -2.65 -6.01
CA GLY A 31 -4.13 -2.33 -7.01
C GLY A 31 -5.32 -3.30 -7.09
N THR A 32 -5.32 -4.41 -6.34
CA THR A 32 -6.35 -5.45 -6.38
C THR A 32 -7.77 -4.90 -6.16
N ASP A 33 -7.96 -4.01 -5.19
CA ASP A 33 -9.26 -3.37 -4.96
C ASP A 33 -9.54 -2.21 -5.91
N LEU A 34 -8.58 -1.30 -6.06
CA LEU A 34 -8.79 -0.05 -6.79
C LEU A 34 -9.05 -0.32 -8.27
N LEU A 35 -8.23 -1.15 -8.91
CA LEU A 35 -8.37 -1.45 -10.33
C LEU A 35 -9.67 -2.20 -10.63
N VAL A 36 -10.13 -3.06 -9.73
CA VAL A 36 -11.43 -3.73 -9.85
C VAL A 36 -12.57 -2.71 -9.76
N LYS A 37 -12.54 -1.80 -8.80
CA LYS A 37 -13.54 -0.73 -8.66
C LYS A 37 -13.58 0.20 -9.87
N ILE A 38 -12.41 0.51 -10.47
CA ILE A 38 -12.31 1.29 -11.70
C ILE A 38 -12.94 0.53 -12.87
N LYS A 39 -12.61 -0.76 -13.06
CA LYS A 39 -13.19 -1.60 -14.13
C LYS A 39 -14.72 -1.70 -14.01
N GLN A 40 -15.23 -1.75 -12.78
CA GLN A 40 -16.66 -1.77 -12.47
C GLN A 40 -17.32 -0.38 -12.54
N LYS A 41 -16.58 0.67 -12.91
CA LYS A 41 -17.04 2.08 -12.94
C LYS A 41 -17.61 2.57 -11.60
N LYS A 42 -17.22 1.96 -10.48
CA LYS A 42 -17.63 2.37 -9.13
C LYS A 42 -16.83 3.58 -8.65
N VAL A 43 -15.62 3.75 -9.17
CA VAL A 43 -14.75 4.91 -8.92
C VAL A 43 -14.10 5.34 -10.23
N ALA A 44 -13.82 6.63 -10.34
CA ALA A 44 -13.14 7.23 -11.50
C ALA A 44 -12.11 8.26 -10.99
N PRO A 45 -10.95 7.81 -10.47
CA PRO A 45 -9.92 8.73 -10.01
C PRO A 45 -9.30 9.46 -11.20
N GLY A 46 -9.18 10.78 -11.13
CA GLY A 46 -8.45 11.55 -12.15
C GLY A 46 -6.94 11.38 -12.03
N GLN A 47 -6.43 11.21 -10.80
CA GLN A 47 -5.01 11.02 -10.51
C GLN A 47 -4.80 9.91 -9.48
N VAL A 48 -3.77 9.10 -9.70
CA VAL A 48 -3.39 7.97 -8.86
C VAL A 48 -1.94 8.15 -8.42
N ILE A 49 -1.67 8.00 -7.12
CA ILE A 49 -0.29 7.94 -6.59
C ILE A 49 0.06 6.47 -6.38
N ASP A 50 1.06 5.99 -7.13
CA ASP A 50 1.63 4.66 -6.96
C ASP A 50 2.67 4.67 -5.84
N LEU A 51 2.34 4.00 -4.73
CA LEU A 51 3.19 3.90 -3.56
C LEU A 51 4.20 2.76 -3.67
N SER A 52 4.11 1.86 -4.67
CA SER A 52 4.86 0.59 -4.68
C SER A 52 6.39 0.74 -4.65
N GLY A 53 6.92 1.92 -5.00
CA GLY A 53 8.34 2.25 -4.95
C GLY A 53 8.86 2.73 -3.59
N LEU A 54 8.00 2.91 -2.60
CA LEU A 54 8.40 3.44 -1.28
C LEU A 54 8.88 2.31 -0.36
N GLU A 55 10.17 1.98 -0.44
CA GLU A 55 10.79 0.87 0.31
C GLU A 55 10.65 1.00 1.84
N GLU A 56 10.57 2.22 2.36
CA GLU A 56 10.35 2.49 3.79
C GLU A 56 9.00 1.99 4.31
N LEU A 57 8.02 1.77 3.41
CA LEU A 57 6.70 1.21 3.75
C LEU A 57 6.63 -0.33 3.62
N LYS A 58 7.73 -1.01 3.26
CA LYS A 58 7.79 -2.48 3.08
C LYS A 58 8.46 -3.20 4.24
N GLN A 59 8.47 -2.58 5.42
CA GLN A 59 9.23 -3.06 6.56
C GLN A 59 8.32 -3.77 7.58
N ILE A 60 8.79 -4.89 8.12
CA ILE A 60 8.23 -5.51 9.34
C ILE A 60 9.32 -5.41 10.42
N LYS A 61 9.00 -4.79 11.57
CA LYS A 61 9.99 -4.55 12.64
C LYS A 61 9.35 -4.74 14.02
N GLU A 62 10.12 -5.31 14.94
CA GLU A 62 9.80 -5.28 16.37
C GLU A 62 10.05 -3.87 16.92
N THR A 63 9.15 -3.41 17.77
CA THR A 63 9.21 -2.13 18.48
C THR A 63 9.13 -2.40 19.99
N GLY A 64 9.29 -1.37 20.82
CA GLY A 64 9.13 -1.53 22.27
C GLY A 64 7.75 -2.02 22.71
N ASP A 65 6.73 -1.77 21.89
CA ASP A 65 5.33 -2.03 22.21
C ASP A 65 4.71 -3.15 21.35
N GLY A 66 5.47 -3.80 20.45
CA GLY A 66 4.97 -4.88 19.62
C GLY A 66 5.64 -4.99 18.25
N ILE A 67 4.85 -5.21 17.20
CA ILE A 67 5.33 -5.32 15.82
C ILE A 67 4.71 -4.22 14.96
N SER A 68 5.55 -3.48 14.25
CA SER A 68 5.14 -2.56 13.20
C SER A 68 5.19 -3.28 11.85
N ILE A 69 4.08 -3.21 11.10
CA ILE A 69 3.95 -3.75 9.74
C ILE A 69 3.72 -2.57 8.80
N GLY A 70 4.60 -2.41 7.82
CA GLY A 70 4.50 -1.36 6.83
C GLY A 70 3.32 -1.55 5.87
N ALA A 71 2.74 -0.45 5.39
CA ALA A 71 1.53 -0.46 4.56
C ALA A 71 1.69 -1.11 3.17
N LEU A 72 2.93 -1.34 2.72
CA LEU A 72 3.23 -2.02 1.46
C LEU A 72 3.71 -3.45 1.63
N VAL A 73 3.77 -3.95 2.87
CA VAL A 73 4.04 -5.36 3.13
C VAL A 73 2.89 -6.18 2.55
N THR A 74 3.21 -7.12 1.67
CA THR A 74 2.26 -8.01 1.02
C THR A 74 1.78 -9.10 1.99
N HIS A 75 0.62 -9.70 1.69
CA HIS A 75 0.13 -10.83 2.50
C HIS A 75 1.12 -12.00 2.50
N THR A 76 1.79 -12.26 1.36
CA THR A 76 2.84 -13.28 1.27
C THR A 76 4.02 -12.99 2.18
N GLU A 77 4.47 -11.74 2.27
CA GLU A 77 5.55 -11.36 3.19
C GLU A 77 5.12 -11.51 4.65
N ILE A 78 3.89 -11.16 4.99
CA ILE A 78 3.34 -11.35 6.36
C ILE A 78 3.36 -12.82 6.76
N ILE A 79 2.79 -13.70 5.93
CA ILE A 79 2.68 -15.14 6.18
C ILE A 79 4.06 -15.78 6.38
N ASN A 80 5.06 -15.34 5.63
CA ASN A 80 6.41 -15.89 5.66
C ASN A 80 7.34 -15.19 6.67
N ASN A 81 6.89 -14.16 7.39
CA ASN A 81 7.76 -13.40 8.28
C ASN A 81 7.95 -14.12 9.64
N PRO A 82 9.20 -14.39 10.07
CA PRO A 82 9.45 -15.08 11.34
C PRO A 82 8.93 -14.36 12.59
N LEU A 83 8.93 -13.02 12.61
CA LEU A 83 8.40 -12.25 13.74
C LEU A 83 6.88 -12.42 13.82
N ILE A 84 6.19 -12.39 12.69
CA ILE A 84 4.73 -12.58 12.63
C ILE A 84 4.36 -14.01 13.06
N GLN A 85 5.05 -15.02 12.53
CA GLN A 85 4.82 -16.41 12.93
C GLN A 85 5.02 -16.63 14.44
N LYS A 86 6.00 -15.94 15.04
CA LYS A 86 6.30 -16.06 16.47
C LYS A 86 5.28 -15.34 17.36
N TYR A 87 4.94 -14.10 17.02
CA TYR A 87 4.22 -13.21 17.93
C TYR A 87 2.75 -12.95 17.54
N ALA A 88 2.37 -13.20 16.29
CA ALA A 88 1.03 -13.00 15.77
C ALA A 88 0.60 -14.13 14.79
N PRO A 89 0.62 -15.41 15.21
CA PRO A 89 0.36 -16.56 14.33
C PRO A 89 -1.03 -16.54 13.69
N LEU A 90 -2.02 -15.88 14.30
CA LEU A 90 -3.37 -15.71 13.73
C LEU A 90 -3.37 -14.94 12.40
N LEU A 91 -2.34 -14.13 12.11
CA LEU A 91 -2.20 -13.45 10.83
C LEU A 91 -1.66 -14.36 9.71
N VAL A 92 -1.19 -15.56 10.07
CA VAL A 92 -0.57 -16.54 9.15
C VAL A 92 -1.57 -17.63 8.77
N GLU A 93 -2.43 -18.04 9.70
CA GLU A 93 -3.33 -19.19 9.57
C GLU A 93 -4.74 -18.85 9.01
N GLY A 94 -4.88 -17.68 8.36
CA GLY A 94 -6.14 -17.17 7.82
C GLY A 94 -6.40 -17.52 6.35
#